data_AF-A0A6M7TIV8-F1
#
_entry.id   AF-A0A6M7TIV8-F1
#
_cell.length_a   1.000
_cell.length_b   1.000
_cell.length_c   1.000
_cell.angle_alpha   90.00
_cell.angle_beta   90.00
_cell.angle_gamma   90.00
#
_symmetry.space_group_name_H-M   'P 1'
#
loop_
_entity.id
_entity.type
_entity.pdbx_description
1 polymer ?
#
loop_
_entity_poly.entity_id
_entity_poly.type
_entity_poly.pdbx_seq_one_letter_code
_entity_poly.pdbx_strand_id
1 'polypeptide(L)'
;MLTDEIAPLEEVAQAIGRPVPWLMRNWLKLHQREGFPRKIPTGWVWPRRAVEVWLRTAGQFVPAPLPANQNGQAVDAVSAAADALRQRYGVNQ
;
A
#
# COMPACT_ATOMS: atom_id res chain seq x y z
N MET A 1 3.41 -18.05 18.39
CA MET A 1 3.52 -18.74 17.09
C MET A 1 4.17 -17.78 16.13
N LEU A 2 5.29 -18.14 15.49
CA LEU A 2 5.82 -17.32 14.39
C LEU A 2 4.89 -17.50 13.19
N THR A 3 4.04 -16.50 12.98
CA THR A 3 3.30 -16.28 11.74
C THR A 3 4.31 -16.06 10.64
N ASP A 4 4.54 -17.05 9.77
CA ASP A 4 5.30 -16.80 8.54
C ASP A 4 4.50 -15.82 7.66
N GLU A 5 4.77 -14.53 7.83
CA GLU A 5 4.12 -13.43 7.11
C GLU A 5 4.56 -13.34 5.65
N ILE A 6 5.56 -14.14 5.27
CA ILE A 6 6.13 -14.19 3.92
C ILE A 6 5.81 -15.52 3.23
N ALA A 7 5.59 -15.44 1.93
CA ALA A 7 5.41 -16.56 1.03
C ALA A 7 6.60 -16.61 0.04
N PRO A 8 7.36 -17.72 0.00
CA PRO A 8 8.46 -17.88 -0.93
C PRO A 8 7.98 -18.06 -2.37
N LEU A 9 8.90 -17.87 -3.32
CA LEU A 9 8.63 -17.89 -4.76
C LEU A 9 7.94 -19.19 -5.20
N GLU A 10 8.41 -20.33 -4.69
CA GLU A 10 7.91 -21.66 -5.02
C GLU A 10 6.46 -21.83 -4.58
N GLU A 11 6.16 -21.41 -3.34
CA GLU A 11 4.81 -21.47 -2.77
C GLU A 11 3.85 -20.59 -3.56
N VAL A 12 4.25 -19.35 -3.87
CA VAL A 12 3.43 -18.42 -4.63
C VAL A 12 3.20 -18.93 -6.05
N ALA A 13 4.23 -19.44 -6.72
CA ALA A 13 4.15 -20.02 -8.05
C ALA A 13 3.19 -21.24 -8.09
N GLN A 14 3.29 -22.11 -7.09
CA GLN A 14 2.39 -23.24 -6.92
C GLN A 14 0.93 -22.78 -6.70
N ALA A 15 0.71 -21.78 -5.85
CA ALA A 15 -0.62 -21.29 -5.53
C ALA A 15 -1.33 -20.66 -6.74
N ILE A 16 -0.58 -20.02 -7.65
CA ILE A 16 -1.12 -19.48 -8.91
C ILE A 16 -1.17 -20.51 -10.06
N GLY A 17 -0.65 -21.73 -9.84
CA GLY A 17 -0.58 -22.78 -10.85
C GLY A 17 0.35 -22.46 -12.03
N ARG A 18 1.44 -21.72 -11.78
CA ARG A 18 2.41 -21.33 -12.83
C ARG A 18 3.83 -21.76 -12.47
N PRO A 19 4.71 -21.99 -13.47
CA PRO A 19 6.12 -22.29 -13.20
C PRO A 19 6.85 -21.14 -12.51
N VAL A 20 7.80 -21.46 -11.62
CA VAL A 20 8.65 -20.47 -10.95
C VAL A 20 9.35 -19.49 -11.93
N PRO A 21 9.98 -19.95 -13.03
CA PRO A 21 10.61 -19.04 -14.00
C PRO A 21 9.62 -18.15 -14.76
N TRP A 22 8.34 -18.53 -14.80
CA TRP A 22 7.30 -17.70 -15.39
C TRP A 22 6.95 -16.55 -14.45
N LEU A 23 6.80 -16.82 -13.15
CA LEU A 23 6.47 -15.82 -12.13
C LEU A 23 7.58 -14.76 -12.02
N MET A 24 8.85 -15.16 -12.03
CA MET A 24 9.99 -14.23 -12.00
C MET A 24 9.97 -13.22 -13.16
N ARG A 25 9.49 -13.63 -14.33
CA ARG A 25 9.45 -12.77 -15.54
C ARG A 25 8.17 -11.94 -15.64
N ASN A 26 7.07 -12.43 -15.08
CA ASN A 26 5.73 -11.86 -15.31
C ASN A 26 5.10 -11.21 -14.08
N TRP A 27 5.68 -11.31 -12.89
CA TRP A 27 5.08 -10.75 -11.67
C TRP A 27 4.72 -9.27 -11.80
N LEU A 28 5.57 -8.46 -12.45
CA LEU A 28 5.32 -7.02 -12.60
C LEU A 28 4.15 -6.75 -13.56
N LYS A 29 4.06 -7.52 -14.64
CA LYS A 29 2.94 -7.46 -15.59
C LYS A 29 1.63 -7.90 -14.91
N LEU A 30 1.72 -8.93 -14.07
CA LEU A 30 0.60 -9.42 -13.29
C LEU A 30 0.11 -8.36 -12.28
N HIS A 31 1.02 -7.63 -11.64
CA HIS A 31 0.68 -6.51 -10.77
C HIS A 31 -0.03 -5.39 -11.54
N GLN A 32 0.48 -5.01 -12.72
CA GLN A 32 -0.10 -3.95 -13.53
C GLN A 32 -1.48 -4.31 -14.09
N ARG A 33 -1.70 -5.57 -14.47
CA ARG A 33 -2.94 -6.01 -15.13
C ARG A 33 -4.02 -6.45 -14.15
N GLU A 34 -3.64 -7.18 -13.10
CA GLU A 34 -4.55 -7.92 -12.22
C GLU A 34 -4.39 -7.54 -10.75
N GLY A 35 -3.60 -6.51 -10.44
CA GLY A 35 -3.42 -6.04 -9.07
C GLY A 35 -2.66 -7.01 -8.17
N PHE A 36 -1.89 -7.95 -8.75
CA PHE A 36 -1.11 -8.92 -7.98
C PHE A 36 -0.15 -8.23 -6.99
N PRO A 37 0.06 -8.76 -5.77
CA PRO A 37 0.92 -8.13 -4.77
C PRO A 37 2.35 -7.89 -5.27
N ARG A 38 2.94 -6.76 -4.85
CA ARG A 38 4.36 -6.50 -5.12
C ARG A 38 5.24 -7.43 -4.28
N LYS A 39 6.37 -7.81 -4.87
CA LYS A 39 7.41 -8.56 -4.16
C LYS A 39 8.10 -7.66 -3.13
N ILE A 40 8.64 -8.27 -2.08
CA ILE A 40 9.48 -7.58 -1.12
C ILE A 40 10.83 -7.26 -1.80
N PRO A 41 11.42 -6.07 -1.60
CA PRO A 41 12.68 -5.70 -2.26
C PRO A 41 13.83 -6.67 -1.97
N THR A 42 13.89 -7.19 -0.74
CA THR A 42 14.97 -8.02 -0.20
C THR A 42 15.04 -9.43 -0.82
N GLY A 43 14.07 -9.87 -1.61
CA GLY A 43 14.10 -11.20 -2.22
C GLY A 43 13.02 -11.49 -3.23
N TRP A 44 12.87 -12.77 -3.57
CA TRP A 44 11.77 -13.32 -4.36
C TRP A 44 10.69 -13.86 -3.42
N VAL A 45 10.19 -12.99 -2.56
CA VAL A 45 9.18 -13.32 -1.54
C VAL A 45 8.08 -12.28 -1.56
N TRP A 46 6.88 -12.70 -1.19
CA TRP A 46 5.69 -11.86 -1.13
C TRP A 46 5.07 -11.86 0.26
N PRO A 47 4.30 -10.83 0.64
CA PRO A 47 3.48 -10.90 1.84
C PRO A 47 2.41 -11.98 1.67
N ARG A 48 2.43 -13.02 2.53
CA ARG A 48 1.55 -14.18 2.44
C ARG A 48 0.07 -13.77 2.44
N ARG A 49 -0.31 -12.88 3.36
CA ARG A 49 -1.68 -12.35 3.48
C ARG A 49 -2.16 -11.65 2.22
N ALA A 50 -1.30 -10.87 1.57
CA ALA A 50 -1.68 -10.17 0.34
C ALA A 50 -1.93 -11.15 -0.81
N VAL A 51 -1.11 -12.20 -0.91
CA VAL A 51 -1.28 -13.27 -1.91
C VAL A 51 -2.54 -14.09 -1.63
N GLU A 52 -2.80 -14.46 -0.37
CA GLU A 52 -4.03 -15.17 0.03
C GLU A 52 -5.30 -14.37 -0.32
N VAL A 53 -5.30 -13.07 -0.03
CA VAL A 53 -6.41 -12.19 -0.37
C VAL A 53 -6.58 -12.16 -1.89
N TRP A 54 -5.52 -11.90 -2.64
CA TRP A 54 -5.58 -11.85 -4.10
C TRP A 54 -6.09 -13.15 -4.75
N LEU A 55 -5.65 -14.31 -4.24
CA LEU A 55 -6.13 -15.62 -4.67
C LEU A 55 -7.62 -15.81 -4.37
N ARG A 56 -8.07 -15.39 -3.18
CA ARG A 56 -9.48 -15.47 -2.79
C ARG A 56 -10.37 -14.58 -3.64
N THR A 57 -9.88 -13.41 -4.05
CA THR A 57 -10.61 -12.50 -4.95
C THR A 57 -10.47 -12.87 -6.43
N ALA A 58 -9.82 -14.00 -6.78
CA ALA A 58 -9.61 -14.47 -8.14
C ALA A 58 -9.02 -13.40 -9.09
N GLY A 59 -8.12 -12.55 -8.60
CA GLY A 59 -7.57 -11.44 -9.39
C GLY A 59 -8.54 -10.28 -9.66
N GLN A 60 -9.77 -10.33 -9.14
CA GLN A 60 -10.68 -9.18 -9.08
C GLN A 60 -10.35 -8.28 -7.88
N PHE A 61 -9.09 -7.87 -7.76
CA PHE A 61 -8.74 -6.81 -6.84
C PHE A 61 -9.00 -5.48 -7.55
N VAL A 62 -10.22 -4.97 -7.44
CA VAL A 62 -10.49 -3.56 -7.69
C VAL A 62 -10.11 -2.85 -6.39
N PRO A 63 -8.94 -2.17 -6.31
CA PRO A 63 -8.67 -1.37 -5.13
C PRO A 63 -9.77 -0.31 -5.05
N ALA A 64 -10.58 -0.36 -3.99
CA ALA A 64 -11.37 0.80 -3.64
C ALA A 64 -10.37 1.96 -3.53
N PRO A 65 -10.55 3.06 -4.27
CA PRO A 65 -9.61 4.17 -4.23
C PRO A 65 -9.48 4.58 -2.76
N LEU A 66 -8.26 4.43 -2.23
CA LEU A 66 -7.96 5.03 -0.93
C LEU A 66 -8.28 6.52 -1.07
N PRO A 67 -9.01 7.12 -0.12
CA PRO A 67 -9.18 8.57 -0.14
C PRO A 67 -7.77 9.15 -0.21
N ALA A 68 -7.52 9.97 -1.22
CA ALA A 68 -6.25 10.64 -1.37
C ALA A 68 -5.95 11.36 -0.04
N ASN A 69 -4.69 11.33 0.40
CA ASN A 69 -4.19 12.19 1.47
C ASN A 69 -4.22 13.64 0.97
N GLN A 70 -5.41 14.18 0.76
CA GLN A 70 -5.65 15.57 0.50
C GLN A 70 -5.80 16.20 1.88
N ASN A 71 -4.84 17.04 2.26
CA ASN A 71 -5.00 18.03 3.32
C ASN A 71 -6.02 19.11 2.86
N GLY A 72 -7.21 18.67 2.44
CA GLY A 72 -8.18 19.43 1.69
C GLY A 72 -8.98 20.42 2.50
N GLN A 73 -8.68 20.58 3.79
CA GLN A 73 -9.10 21.78 4.49
C GLN A 73 -7.95 22.77 4.39
N ALA A 74 -8.05 23.66 3.40
CA ALA A 74 -7.40 24.96 3.46
C ALA A 74 -8.04 25.76 4.61
N VAL A 75 -7.84 25.29 5.84
CA VAL A 75 -7.99 26.13 7.00
C VAL A 75 -6.87 27.15 6.84
N ASP A 76 -7.21 28.42 6.84
CA ASP A 76 -6.24 29.51 6.81
C ASP A 76 -5.49 29.54 8.15
N ALA A 77 -4.66 28.51 8.34
CA ALA A 77 -3.92 28.25 9.56
C ALA A 77 -2.92 29.38 9.85
N VAL A 78 -2.55 30.13 8.81
CA VAL A 78 -1.73 31.34 8.92
C VAL A 78 -2.50 32.44 9.61
N SER A 79 -3.74 32.73 9.17
CA SER A 79 -4.61 33.73 9.82
C SER A 79 -4.95 33.34 11.27
N ALA A 80 -5.28 32.08 11.52
CA ALA A 80 -5.55 31.59 12.88
C ALA A 80 -4.32 31.71 13.81
N ALA A 81 -3.12 31.42 13.30
CA ALA A 81 -1.89 31.58 14.06
C ALA A 81 -1.53 33.06 14.32
N ALA A 82 -1.78 33.94 13.34
CA ALA A 82 -1.54 35.37 13.48
C ALA A 82 -2.45 36.00 14.55
N ASP A 83 -3.73 35.63 14.57
CA ASP A 83 -4.68 36.11 15.59
C ASP A 83 -4.31 35.63 16.99
N ALA A 84 -3.90 34.36 17.13
CA ALA A 84 -3.45 33.82 18.40
C ALA A 84 -2.20 34.55 18.96
N LEU A 85 -1.25 34.90 18.08
CA LEU A 85 -0.08 35.70 18.47
C LEU A 85 -0.45 37.12 18.86
N ARG A 86 -1.40 37.74 18.14
CA ARG A 86 -1.87 39.10 18.43
C ARG A 86 -2.62 39.17 19.75
N GLN A 87 -3.41 38.17 20.09
CA GLN A 87 -4.07 38.06 21.40
C GLN A 87 -3.05 37.88 22.54
N ARG A 88 -1.95 37.15 22.28
CA ARG A 88 -0.93 36.85 23.29
C ARG A 88 0.05 38.00 23.55
N TYR A 89 0.35 38.81 22.54
CA TYR A 89 1.39 39.85 22.60
C TYR A 89 0.91 41.26 22.25
N GLY A 90 -0.35 41.44 21.84
CA GLY A 90 -0.93 42.73 21.43
C GLY A 90 -1.45 43.61 22.57
N VAL A 91 -1.40 43.15 23.82
CA VAL A 91 -1.73 43.97 25.00
C VAL A 91 -0.44 44.61 25.51
N ASN A 92 0.00 45.65 24.83
CA ASN A 92 0.91 46.68 25.35
C ASN A 92 0.74 47.93 24.46
N GLN A 93 -0.35 48.65 24.68
CA GLN A 93 -0.45 50.09 24.43
C GLN A 93 -0.96 50.76 25.68
#